data_AF-A0A9D7W0C6-F1
#
_entry.id   AF-A0A9D7W0C6-F1
#
_cell.length_a   1.000
_cell.length_b   1.000
_cell.length_c   1.000
_cell.angle_alpha   90.00
_cell.angle_beta   90.00
_cell.angle_gamma   90.00
#
_symmetry.space_group_name_H-M   'P 1'
#
loop_
_entity.id
_entity.type
_entity.pdbx_description
1 polymer ?
#
loop_
_entity_poly.entity_id
_entity_poly.type
_entity_poly.pdbx_seq_one_letter_code
_entity_poly.pdbx_strand_id
1 'polypeptide(L)'
;MCREVYKTQDKERVISTLAILSDKENLTTDELCYKSVFECMNAEYVLNPYKKLSYFNSGYNTLNTIINENNSNAEYRYHRYMIEKYAPSWLIDKSHTQIDKKFIMNTISKEHPMYSFIMKTMNN
;
A
#
# COMPACT_ATOMS: atom_id res chain seq x y z
N MET A 1 14.77 -0.42 -0.51
CA MET A 1 14.36 -0.15 -1.92
C MET A 1 12.90 0.28 -2.01
N CYS A 2 11.93 -0.57 -1.66
CA CYS A 2 10.49 -0.30 -1.89
C CYS A 2 9.97 0.98 -1.21
N ARG A 3 10.38 1.27 0.04
CA ARG A 3 10.07 2.53 0.73
C ARG A 3 10.42 3.76 -0.10
N GLU A 4 11.62 3.78 -0.68
CA GLU A 4 12.10 4.92 -1.49
C GLU A 4 11.34 5.04 -2.80
N VAL A 5 11.03 3.92 -3.47
CA VAL A 5 10.18 3.91 -4.66
C VAL A 5 8.79 4.45 -4.33
N TYR A 6 8.16 3.95 -3.27
CA TYR A 6 6.85 4.42 -2.84
C TYR A 6 6.86 5.92 -2.50
N LYS A 7 7.88 6.42 -1.78
CA LYS A 7 7.99 7.87 -1.48
C LYS A 7 8.00 8.74 -2.73
N THR A 8 8.53 8.25 -3.86
CA THR A 8 8.59 9.02 -5.10
C THR A 8 7.24 9.13 -5.80
N GLN A 9 6.34 8.16 -5.60
CA GLN A 9 5.07 8.02 -6.34
C GLN A 9 5.26 8.03 -7.87
N ASP A 10 6.49 7.77 -8.34
CA ASP A 10 6.82 7.79 -9.76
C ASP A 10 6.30 6.52 -10.44
N LYS A 11 5.52 6.71 -11.51
CA LYS A 11 4.86 5.64 -12.24
C LYS A 11 5.84 4.59 -12.77
N GLU A 12 6.92 5.02 -13.42
CA GLU A 12 7.87 4.10 -14.06
C GLU A 12 8.64 3.28 -13.02
N ARG A 13 9.02 3.92 -11.92
CA ARG A 13 9.69 3.24 -10.80
C ARG A 13 8.78 2.25 -10.09
N VAL A 14 7.49 2.57 -9.92
CA VAL A 14 6.51 1.64 -9.35
C VAL A 14 6.32 0.44 -10.25
N ILE A 15 6.12 0.64 -11.56
CA ILE A 15 5.91 -0.45 -12.53
C ILE A 15 7.14 -1.35 -12.61
N SER A 16 8.34 -0.78 -12.72
CA SER A 16 9.59 -1.55 -12.80
C SER A 16 9.85 -2.33 -11.51
N THR A 17 9.60 -1.74 -10.34
CA THR A 17 9.75 -2.44 -9.06
C THR A 17 8.70 -3.54 -8.90
N LEU A 18 7.46 -3.32 -9.33
CA LEU A 18 6.42 -4.34 -9.32
C LEU A 18 6.81 -5.55 -10.17
N ALA A 19 7.41 -5.33 -11.36
CA ALA A 19 7.93 -6.42 -12.18
C ALA A 19 9.01 -7.23 -11.45
N ILE A 20 10.00 -6.56 -10.87
CA ILE A 20 11.07 -7.20 -10.08
C ILE A 20 10.50 -8.04 -8.92
N LEU A 21 9.51 -7.51 -8.20
CA LEU A 21 8.87 -8.23 -7.09
C LEU A 21 8.00 -9.40 -7.56
N SER A 22 7.49 -9.34 -8.79
CA SER A 22 6.66 -10.41 -9.35
C SER A 22 7.49 -11.59 -9.84
N ASP A 23 8.72 -11.34 -10.27
CA ASP A 23 9.64 -12.37 -10.77
C ASP A 23 10.47 -13.04 -9.65
N LYS A 24 10.43 -12.49 -8.43
CA LYS A 24 11.18 -13.02 -7.30
C LYS A 24 10.50 -14.27 -6.73
N GLU A 25 11.24 -15.36 -6.60
CA GLU A 25 10.72 -16.64 -6.06
C GLU A 25 10.22 -16.52 -4.61
N ASN A 26 10.94 -15.77 -3.77
CA ASN A 26 10.63 -15.62 -2.36
C ASN A 26 10.62 -14.14 -1.95
N LEU A 27 9.47 -13.67 -1.47
CA LEU A 27 9.29 -12.31 -0.97
C LEU A 27 9.28 -12.33 0.56
N THR A 28 9.97 -11.37 1.16
CA THR A 28 9.74 -11.04 2.58
C THR A 28 8.35 -10.45 2.78
N THR A 29 7.84 -10.43 4.02
CA THR A 29 6.54 -9.79 4.34
C THR A 29 6.51 -8.32 3.94
N ASP A 30 7.60 -7.57 4.16
CA ASP A 30 7.73 -6.18 3.72
C ASP A 30 7.62 -6.07 2.20
N GLU A 31 8.34 -6.90 1.45
CA GLU A 31 8.30 -6.90 -0.02
C GLU A 31 6.93 -7.30 -0.56
N LEU A 32 6.27 -8.29 0.04
CA LEU A 32 4.93 -8.70 -0.34
C LEU A 32 3.90 -7.59 -0.06
N CYS A 33 4.03 -6.89 1.07
CA CYS A 33 3.23 -5.71 1.38
C CYS A 33 3.41 -4.65 0.29
N TYR A 34 4.66 -4.30 -0.05
CA TYR A 34 4.94 -3.34 -1.10
C TYR A 34 4.47 -3.78 -2.49
N LYS A 35 4.60 -5.07 -2.84
CA LYS A 35 4.06 -5.63 -4.07
C LYS A 35 2.55 -5.39 -4.15
N SER A 36 1.82 -5.71 -3.08
CA SER A 36 0.37 -5.53 -3.02
C SER A 36 -0.06 -4.06 -3.16
N VAL A 37 0.71 -3.13 -2.58
CA VAL A 37 0.51 -1.69 -2.74
C VAL A 37 0.77 -1.24 -4.17
N PHE A 38 1.85 -1.73 -4.79
CA PHE A 38 2.19 -1.40 -6.17
C PHE A 38 1.21 -2.01 -7.17
N GLU A 39 0.60 -3.17 -6.88
CA GLU A 39 -0.52 -3.71 -7.66
C GLU A 39 -1.72 -2.75 -7.63
N CYS A 40 -2.12 -2.25 -6.45
CA CYS A 40 -3.18 -1.25 -6.34
C CYS A 40 -2.82 0.04 -7.10
N MET A 41 -1.59 0.54 -6.97
CA MET A 41 -1.13 1.73 -7.72
C MET A 41 -1.13 1.49 -9.23
N ASN A 42 -0.77 0.29 -9.68
CA ASN A 42 -0.78 -0.06 -11.10
C ASN A 42 -2.20 -0.04 -11.71
N ALA A 43 -3.25 -0.22 -10.90
CA ALA A 43 -4.63 -0.05 -11.36
C ALA A 43 -4.92 1.38 -11.84
N GLU A 44 -4.25 2.41 -11.32
CA GLU A 44 -4.37 3.79 -11.80
C GLU A 44 -3.68 4.00 -13.16
N TYR A 45 -2.70 3.16 -13.48
CA TYR A 45 -1.83 3.35 -14.64
C TYR A 45 -2.30 2.63 -15.90
N VAL A 46 -3.03 1.53 -15.75
CA VAL A 46 -3.52 0.72 -16.87
C VAL A 46 -4.80 1.31 -17.46
N LEU A 47 -5.00 1.22 -18.77
CA LEU A 47 -6.19 1.80 -19.41
C LEU A 47 -7.40 0.85 -19.42
N ASN A 48 -7.17 -0.46 -19.40
CA ASN A 48 -8.23 -1.46 -19.53
C ASN A 48 -8.98 -1.62 -18.20
N PRO A 49 -10.32 -1.41 -18.16
CA PRO A 49 -11.09 -1.40 -16.92
C PRO A 49 -11.13 -2.76 -16.19
N TYR A 50 -11.13 -3.88 -16.94
CA TYR A 50 -11.06 -5.21 -16.33
C TYR A 50 -9.70 -5.45 -15.68
N LYS A 51 -8.62 -5.00 -16.31
CA LYS A 51 -7.28 -5.06 -15.72
C LYS A 51 -7.16 -4.14 -14.51
N LYS A 52 -7.72 -2.92 -14.56
CA LYS A 52 -7.77 -2.01 -13.40
C LYS A 52 -8.38 -2.71 -12.19
N LEU A 53 -9.58 -3.26 -12.38
CA LEU A 53 -10.31 -3.95 -11.32
C LEU A 53 -9.55 -5.18 -10.81
N SER A 54 -8.97 -5.97 -11.71
CA SER A 54 -8.17 -7.14 -11.34
C SER A 54 -6.94 -6.78 -10.52
N TYR A 55 -6.17 -5.76 -10.92
CA TYR A 55 -4.99 -5.32 -10.18
C TYR A 55 -5.36 -4.75 -8.81
N PHE A 56 -6.40 -3.91 -8.75
CA PHE A 56 -6.86 -3.36 -7.48
C PHE A 56 -7.30 -4.47 -6.52
N ASN A 57 -8.17 -5.38 -6.96
CA ASN A 57 -8.68 -6.46 -6.10
C ASN A 57 -7.56 -7.40 -5.64
N SER A 58 -6.64 -7.77 -6.53
CA SER A 58 -5.48 -8.61 -6.19
C SER A 58 -4.62 -7.97 -5.10
N GLY A 59 -4.20 -6.73 -5.32
CA GLY A 59 -3.36 -5.99 -4.39
C GLY A 59 -4.08 -5.73 -3.08
N TYR A 60 -5.33 -5.28 -3.14
CA TYR A 60 -6.10 -4.90 -1.96
C TYR A 60 -6.41 -6.10 -1.05
N ASN A 61 -6.77 -7.25 -1.63
CA ASN A 61 -7.00 -8.47 -0.85
C ASN A 61 -5.72 -8.96 -0.18
N THR A 62 -4.61 -8.98 -0.93
CA THR A 62 -3.30 -9.38 -0.40
C THR A 62 -2.84 -8.45 0.72
N LEU A 63 -2.98 -7.14 0.54
CA LEU A 63 -2.65 -6.13 1.54
C LEU A 63 -3.46 -6.32 2.83
N ASN A 64 -4.76 -6.58 2.72
CA ASN A 64 -5.61 -6.85 3.87
C ASN A 64 -5.20 -8.12 4.63
N THR A 65 -4.88 -9.21 3.92
CA THR A 65 -4.36 -10.43 4.53
C THR A 65 -3.08 -10.16 5.32
N ILE A 66 -2.11 -9.48 4.72
CA ILE A 66 -0.84 -9.15 5.38
C ILE A 66 -1.06 -8.31 6.63
N ILE A 67 -1.94 -7.30 6.57
CA ILE A 67 -2.23 -6.44 7.71
C ILE A 67 -2.94 -7.20 8.83
N ASN A 68 -3.83 -8.14 8.50
CA ASN A 68 -4.50 -8.95 9.52
C ASN A 68 -3.50 -9.83 10.29
N GLU A 69 -2.52 -10.41 9.59
CA GLU A 69 -1.43 -11.20 10.18
C GLU A 69 -0.41 -10.33 10.93
N ASN A 70 -0.22 -9.08 10.50
CA ASN A 70 0.77 -8.13 11.03
C ASN A 70 0.10 -6.89 11.61
N ASN A 71 -0.95 -7.09 12.41
CA ASN A 71 -1.87 -6.03 12.82
C ASN A 71 -1.26 -4.94 13.71
N SER A 72 -0.07 -5.14 14.26
CA SER A 72 0.68 -4.15 15.03
C SER A 72 1.58 -3.25 14.17
N ASN A 73 1.74 -3.55 12.88
CA ASN A 73 2.62 -2.81 11.98
C ASN A 73 1.93 -1.52 11.48
N ALA A 74 2.42 -0.37 11.94
CA ALA A 74 1.89 0.93 11.59
C ALA A 74 2.13 1.32 10.11
N GLU A 75 3.25 0.91 9.51
CA GLU A 75 3.56 1.19 8.10
C GLU A 75 2.57 0.46 7.17
N TYR A 76 2.26 -0.80 7.46
CA TYR A 76 1.33 -1.57 6.63
C TYR A 76 -0.08 -0.98 6.68
N ARG A 77 -0.55 -0.61 7.87
CA ARG A 77 -1.83 0.10 8.05
C ARG A 77 -1.83 1.45 7.35
N TYR A 78 -0.71 2.16 7.33
CA TYR A 78 -0.57 3.39 6.57
C TYR A 78 -0.79 3.15 5.08
N HIS A 79 -0.23 2.08 4.51
CA HIS A 79 -0.48 1.76 3.11
C HIS A 79 -1.96 1.51 2.81
N ARG A 80 -2.65 0.71 3.63
CA ARG A 80 -4.11 0.50 3.45
C ARG A 80 -4.90 1.78 3.62
N TYR A 81 -4.57 2.60 4.62
CA TYR A 81 -5.19 3.91 4.80
C TYR A 81 -5.07 4.76 3.52
N MET A 82 -3.90 4.81 2.90
CA MET A 82 -3.70 5.58 1.67
C MET A 82 -4.48 4.98 0.48
N ILE A 83 -4.46 3.66 0.31
CA ILE A 83 -5.23 2.99 -0.76
C ILE A 83 -6.73 3.27 -0.58
N GLU A 84 -7.29 3.06 0.60
CA GLU A 84 -8.71 3.28 0.85
C GLU A 84 -9.12 4.77 0.78
N LYS A 85 -8.24 5.70 1.16
CA LYS A 85 -8.50 7.15 1.10
C LYS A 85 -8.73 7.63 -0.34
N TYR A 86 -8.05 7.03 -1.32
CA TYR A 86 -8.10 7.46 -2.72
C TYR A 86 -8.88 6.52 -3.65
N ALA A 87 -9.18 5.30 -3.21
CA ALA A 87 -10.00 4.38 -3.99
C ALA A 87 -11.50 4.75 -3.94
N PRO A 88 -12.24 4.54 -5.04
CA PRO A 88 -13.70 4.64 -5.03
C PRO A 88 -14.33 3.72 -3.97
N SER A 89 -15.29 4.23 -3.21
CA SER A 89 -15.87 3.50 -2.07
C SER A 89 -16.55 2.18 -2.44
N TRP A 90 -17.04 2.05 -3.67
CA TRP A 90 -17.69 0.82 -4.16
C TRP A 90 -16.70 -0.34 -4.41
N LEU A 91 -15.39 -0.08 -4.40
CA LEU A 91 -14.34 -1.10 -4.45
C LEU A 91 -13.91 -1.59 -3.06
N ILE A 92 -14.42 -0.96 -1.99
CA ILE A 92 -14.01 -1.22 -0.61
C ILE A 92 -15.16 -1.90 0.12
N ASP A 93 -15.03 -3.21 0.37
CA ASP A 93 -16.07 -3.97 1.11
C ASP A 93 -16.26 -3.47 2.54
N LYS A 94 -15.15 -3.16 3.22
CA LYS A 94 -15.11 -2.64 4.57
C LYS A 94 -13.98 -1.64 4.70
N SER A 95 -14.33 -0.39 5.01
CA SER A 95 -13.34 0.65 5.25
C SER A 95 -12.69 0.52 6.63
N HIS A 96 -11.38 0.63 6.66
CA HIS A 96 -10.52 0.68 7.83
C HIS A 96 -9.91 2.07 8.06
N THR A 97 -10.17 3.03 7.15
CA THR A 97 -9.54 4.35 7.10
C THR A 97 -9.51 5.07 8.46
N GLN A 98 -10.61 5.09 9.21
CA GLN A 98 -10.65 5.74 10.54
C GLN A 98 -9.80 5.00 11.59
N ILE A 99 -9.89 3.66 11.61
CA ILE A 99 -9.19 2.81 12.57
C ILE A 99 -7.68 2.87 12.31
N ASP A 100 -7.28 2.74 11.05
CA ASP A 100 -5.87 2.79 10.67
C ASP A 100 -5.29 4.18 10.92
N LYS A 101 -6.00 5.27 10.57
CA LYS A 101 -5.56 6.64 10.87
C LYS A 101 -5.26 6.81 12.37
N LYS A 102 -6.20 6.40 13.23
CA LYS A 102 -6.03 6.51 14.69
C LYS A 102 -4.86 5.65 15.17
N PHE A 103 -4.74 4.42 14.67
CA PHE A 103 -3.65 3.52 15.05
C PHE A 103 -2.29 4.11 14.68
N ILE A 104 -2.10 4.51 13.42
CA ILE A 104 -0.83 5.03 12.91
C ILE A 104 -0.38 6.24 13.74
N MET A 105 -1.28 7.21 13.95
CA MET A 105 -0.99 8.43 14.72
C MET A 105 -0.56 8.15 16.16
N ASN A 106 -1.00 7.03 16.73
CA ASN A 106 -0.71 6.65 18.11
C ASN A 106 0.53 5.76 18.25
N THR A 107 0.92 5.01 17.21
CA THR A 107 1.91 3.93 17.33
C THR A 107 3.16 4.12 16.46
N ILE A 108 3.13 4.95 15.42
CA ILE A 108 4.31 5.15 14.56
C ILE A 108 5.43 5.84 15.35
N SER A 109 6.57 5.17 15.49
CA SER A 109 7.74 5.70 16.19
C SER A 109 8.45 6.77 15.35
N LYS A 110 9.04 7.78 16.01
CA LYS A 110 9.79 8.87 15.34
C LYS A 110 11.05 8.36 14.64
N GLU A 111 11.61 7.26 15.12
CA GLU A 111 12.78 6.58 14.59
C GLU A 111 12.44 5.72 13.37
N HIS A 112 11.15 5.51 13.08
CA HIS A 112 10.72 4.71 11.95
C HIS A 112 11.15 5.36 10.61
N PRO A 113 11.71 4.61 9.64
CA PRO A 113 12.24 5.17 8.38
C PRO A 113 11.22 5.91 7.50
N MET A 114 9.93 5.67 7.75
CA MET A 114 8.82 6.34 7.06
C MET A 114 8.13 7.43 7.88
N TYR A 115 8.52 7.66 9.13
CA TYR A 115 7.82 8.56 10.05
C TYR A 115 7.55 9.94 9.44
N SER A 116 8.60 10.63 8.99
CA SER A 116 8.49 11.99 8.44
C SER A 116 7.58 12.05 7.21
N PHE A 117 7.67 11.04 6.34
CA PHE A 117 6.82 10.94 5.16
C PHE A 117 5.36 10.70 5.52
N ILE A 118 5.09 9.72 6.39
CA ILE A 118 3.74 9.37 6.86
C ILE A 118 3.07 10.57 7.54
N MET A 119 3.77 11.22 8.47
CA MET A 119 3.22 12.37 9.18
C MET A 119 2.92 13.53 8.23
N LYS A 120 3.76 13.75 7.21
CA LYS A 120 3.52 14.77 6.19
C LYS A 120 2.28 14.44 5.34
N THR A 121 2.11 13.20 4.90
CA THR A 121 1.01 12.81 4.00
C THR A 121 -0.33 12.63 4.71
N MET A 122 -0.33 12.29 6.00
CA MET A 122 -1.57 12.14 6.78
C MET A 122 -2.18 13.46 7.23
N ASN A 123 -1.38 14.52 7.33
CA ASN A 123 -1.82 15.87 7.68
C ASN A 123 -2.31 16.70 6.48
N ASN A 124 -2.13 16.18 5.26
CA ASN A 124 -2.63 16.75 4.00
C ASN A 124 -3.94 16.06 3.57
#